data_AF-A0A026VV56-F1
#
_entry.id   AF-A0A026VV56-F1
#
_cell.length_a   1.000
_cell.length_b   1.000
_cell.length_c   1.000
_cell.angle_alpha   90.00
_cell.angle_beta   90.00
_cell.angle_gamma   90.00
#
_symmetry.space_group_name_H-M   'P 1'
#
loop_
_entity.id
_entity.type
_entity.pdbx_description
1 polymer ?
#
loop_
_entity_poly.entity_id
_entity_poly.type
_entity_poly.pdbx_seq_one_letter_code
_entity_poly.pdbx_strand_id
1 'polypeptide(L)'
;MEEFKENLMKQMDMVNDDERRWPAGMCRLPHRSGKIKDLSTFDASFFGVHHKQAHVMDPQLRLLLEATYEAIVDAGVNPSTIRGSRTGVFVGASESDGYGLLGGCRAMFSNRISFAFNFVGPSCTLDSACSSSLFALHYAIATMRAGECDSAIVG
;
A
#
# COMPACT_ATOMS: atom_id res chain seq x y z
N MET A 1 -1.75 1.58 13.51
CA MET A 1 -3.20 1.29 13.65
C MET A 1 -3.85 1.82 14.94
N GLU A 2 -3.11 1.98 16.04
CA GLU A 2 -3.69 2.37 17.34
C GLU A 2 -4.43 3.72 17.32
N GLU A 3 -3.85 4.73 16.66
CA GLU A 3 -4.48 6.05 16.55
C GLU A 3 -5.83 5.99 15.82
N PHE A 4 -5.92 5.22 14.73
CA PHE A 4 -7.17 5.05 13.99
C PHE A 4 -8.26 4.45 14.89
N LYS A 5 -7.92 3.42 15.68
CA LYS A 5 -8.83 2.80 16.64
C LYS A 5 -9.28 3.81 17.71
N GLU A 6 -8.35 4.60 18.25
CA GLU A 6 -8.66 5.62 19.25
C GLU A 6 -9.63 6.67 18.70
N ASN A 7 -9.40 7.16 17.48
CA ASN A 7 -10.25 8.14 16.81
C ASN A 7 -11.68 7.62 16.64
N LEU A 8 -11.84 6.35 16.26
CA LEU A 8 -13.15 5.70 16.16
C LEU A 8 -13.86 5.60 17.52
N MET A 9 -13.16 5.17 18.56
CA MET A 9 -13.73 5.03 19.91
C MET A 9 -14.16 6.38 20.49
N LYS A 10 -13.46 7.45 20.14
CA LYS A 10 -13.78 8.83 20.54
C LYS A 10 -14.79 9.51 19.61
N GLN A 11 -15.27 8.84 18.56
CA GLN A 11 -16.14 9.42 17.52
C GLN A 11 -15.56 10.71 16.91
N MET A 12 -14.24 10.76 16.75
CA MET A 12 -13.57 11.92 16.19
C MET A 12 -13.69 11.91 14.66
N ASP A 13 -14.13 13.03 14.11
CA ASP A 13 -14.21 13.22 12.66
C ASP A 13 -12.79 13.39 12.08
N MET A 14 -12.38 12.40 11.28
CA MET A 14 -11.07 12.37 10.62
C MET A 14 -11.06 13.12 9.27
N VAL A 15 -12.17 13.76 8.89
CA VAL A 15 -12.33 14.58 7.67
C VAL A 15 -12.22 16.06 8.03
N ASN A 16 -11.24 16.76 7.47
CA ASN A 16 -10.96 18.17 7.79
C ASN A 16 -10.84 19.05 6.54
N ASP A 17 -10.76 20.36 6.73
CA ASP A 17 -10.76 21.42 5.70
C ASP A 17 -9.40 22.10 5.49
N ASP A 18 -8.32 21.49 5.98
CA ASP A 18 -6.97 22.01 5.77
C ASP A 18 -6.50 21.92 4.31
N GLU A 19 -5.48 22.71 3.99
CA GLU A 19 -4.93 22.85 2.64
C GLU A 19 -3.77 21.88 2.34
N ARG A 20 -3.63 20.75 3.08
CA ARG A 20 -2.48 19.82 2.94
C ARG A 20 -2.35 19.14 1.57
N ARG A 21 -3.35 19.25 0.70
CA ARG A 21 -3.34 18.66 -0.64
C ARG A 21 -3.48 19.71 -1.74
N TRP A 22 -4.39 20.65 -1.57
CA TRP A 22 -4.62 21.76 -2.49
C TRP A 22 -5.24 22.94 -1.74
N PRO A 23 -5.17 24.17 -2.30
CA PRO A 23 -5.82 25.34 -1.73
C PRO A 23 -7.34 25.16 -1.60
N ALA A 24 -7.94 25.69 -0.53
CA ALA A 24 -9.38 25.58 -0.32
C ALA A 24 -10.18 26.21 -1.47
N GLY A 25 -11.21 25.51 -1.95
CA GLY A 25 -12.06 25.97 -3.05
C GLY A 25 -11.45 25.87 -4.45
N MET A 26 -10.26 25.27 -4.61
CA MET A 26 -9.68 24.96 -5.93
C MET A 26 -10.71 24.22 -6.79
N CYS A 27 -10.94 24.70 -8.02
CA CYS A 27 -11.91 24.14 -8.96
C CYS A 27 -13.33 23.93 -8.39
N ARG A 28 -13.75 24.70 -7.37
CA ARG A 28 -15.03 24.52 -6.64
C ARG A 28 -15.17 23.14 -5.99
N LEU A 29 -14.06 22.48 -5.65
CA LEU A 29 -14.08 21.24 -4.89
C LEU A 29 -14.60 21.46 -3.46
N PRO A 30 -15.20 20.42 -2.83
CA PRO A 30 -15.55 20.46 -1.41
C PRO A 30 -14.32 20.78 -0.56
N HIS A 31 -14.53 21.56 0.51
CA HIS A 31 -13.45 21.97 1.41
C HIS A 31 -12.95 20.80 2.26
N ARG A 32 -13.82 19.83 2.58
CA ARG A 32 -13.54 18.77 3.54
C ARG A 32 -13.16 17.46 2.84
N SER A 33 -12.07 16.84 3.28
CA SER A 33 -11.62 15.52 2.81
C SER A 33 -10.81 14.77 3.88
N GLY A 34 -10.83 13.44 3.83
CA GLY A 34 -9.97 12.59 4.67
C GLY A 34 -8.56 12.55 4.09
N LYS A 35 -7.55 12.84 4.91
CA LYS A 35 -6.16 12.99 4.45
C LYS A 35 -5.20 12.26 5.39
N ILE A 36 -4.35 11.41 4.83
CA ILE A 36 -3.22 10.83 5.56
C ILE A 36 -2.34 11.96 6.11
N LYS A 37 -1.91 11.81 7.38
CA LYS A 37 -1.14 12.82 8.12
C LYS A 37 0.11 13.26 7.38
N ASP A 38 0.93 12.32 6.96
CA ASP A 38 2.20 12.55 6.28
C ASP A 38 2.33 11.65 5.05
N LEU A 39 2.84 12.21 3.96
CA LEU A 39 3.17 11.51 2.71
C LEU A 39 4.65 11.65 2.33
N SER A 40 5.43 12.36 3.13
CA SER A 40 6.80 12.74 2.83
C SER A 40 7.82 11.73 3.36
N THR A 41 7.50 11.04 4.46
CA THR A 41 8.37 10.08 5.14
C THR A 41 8.44 8.74 4.42
N PHE A 42 9.64 8.14 4.43
CA PHE A 42 9.90 6.77 3.96
C PHE A 42 11.31 6.31 4.36
N ASP A 43 11.46 5.15 4.98
CA ASP A 43 12.80 4.56 5.25
C ASP A 43 13.39 3.89 4.00
N ALA A 44 13.92 4.72 3.09
CA ALA A 44 14.46 4.24 1.83
C ALA A 44 15.65 3.27 2.00
N SER A 45 16.48 3.48 3.02
CA SER A 45 17.63 2.60 3.31
C SER A 45 17.20 1.20 3.71
N PHE A 46 16.17 1.09 4.55
CA PHE A 46 15.65 -0.20 5.00
C PHE A 46 15.15 -1.06 3.83
N PHE A 47 14.47 -0.44 2.86
CA PHE A 47 13.97 -1.12 1.66
C PHE A 47 14.99 -1.21 0.51
N GLY A 48 16.25 -0.80 0.72
CA GLY A 48 17.29 -0.84 -0.30
C GLY A 48 17.01 0.06 -1.51
N VAL A 49 16.25 1.14 -1.31
CA VAL A 49 15.89 2.11 -2.35
C VAL A 49 16.87 3.28 -2.33
N HIS A 50 17.52 3.54 -3.47
CA HIS A 50 18.40 4.69 -3.60
C HIS A 50 17.61 6.01 -3.52
N HIS A 51 18.14 7.04 -2.84
CA HIS A 51 17.44 8.31 -2.58
C HIS A 51 16.77 8.95 -3.82
N LYS A 52 17.46 8.96 -4.97
CA LYS A 52 16.89 9.49 -6.24
C LYS A 52 15.63 8.72 -6.69
N GLN A 53 15.59 7.41 -6.46
CA GLN A 53 14.41 6.60 -6.76
C GLN A 53 13.29 6.88 -5.75
N ALA A 54 13.62 6.99 -4.47
CA ALA A 54 12.64 7.28 -3.41
C ALA A 54 11.88 8.60 -3.67
N HIS A 55 12.54 9.62 -4.22
CA HIS A 55 11.90 10.91 -4.55
C HIS A 55 10.88 10.86 -5.69
N VAL A 56 10.96 9.87 -6.57
CA VAL A 56 10.04 9.73 -7.72
C VAL A 56 9.03 8.61 -7.53
N MET A 57 9.12 7.87 -6.43
CA MET A 57 8.15 6.84 -6.08
C MET A 57 6.83 7.47 -5.63
N ASP A 58 5.73 6.89 -6.10
CA ASP A 58 4.41 7.19 -5.59
C ASP A 58 4.40 7.11 -4.04
N PRO A 59 3.89 8.13 -3.31
CA PRO A 59 3.73 8.06 -1.86
C PRO A 59 2.95 6.83 -1.39
N GLN A 60 1.95 6.38 -2.14
CA GLN A 60 1.19 5.15 -1.86
C GLN A 60 2.12 3.94 -1.84
N LEU A 61 3.06 3.83 -2.78
CA LEU A 61 4.00 2.71 -2.85
C LEU A 61 4.99 2.73 -1.67
N ARG A 62 5.44 3.93 -1.25
CA ARG A 62 6.31 4.09 -0.08
C ARG A 62 5.62 3.63 1.21
N LEU A 63 4.40 4.12 1.43
CA LEU A 63 3.57 3.71 2.57
C LEU A 63 3.22 2.23 2.53
N LEU A 64 2.94 1.68 1.35
CA LEU A 64 2.57 0.28 1.19
C LEU A 64 3.71 -0.67 1.55
N LEU A 65 4.97 -0.30 1.28
CA LEU A 65 6.14 -1.08 1.71
C LEU A 65 6.26 -1.14 3.23
N GLU A 66 6.10 0.00 3.91
CA GLU A 66 6.12 0.09 5.38
C GLU A 66 4.95 -0.68 6.00
N ALA A 67 3.73 -0.44 5.52
CA ALA A 67 2.54 -1.13 5.99
C ALA A 67 2.60 -2.65 5.77
N THR A 68 3.23 -3.11 4.69
CA THR A 68 3.44 -4.55 4.45
C THR A 68 4.40 -5.13 5.49
N TYR A 69 5.50 -4.43 5.81
CA TYR A 69 6.42 -4.89 6.84
C TYR A 69 5.71 -4.97 8.20
N GLU A 70 4.97 -3.92 8.57
CA GLU A 70 4.18 -3.87 9.80
C GLU A 70 3.18 -5.04 9.87
N ALA A 71 2.45 -5.32 8.79
CA ALA A 71 1.47 -6.41 8.75
C ALA A 71 2.12 -7.80 8.92
N ILE A 72 3.31 -8.02 8.35
CA ILE A 72 4.03 -9.30 8.52
C ILE A 72 4.45 -9.49 9.99
N VAL A 73 4.97 -8.44 10.62
CA VAL A 73 5.40 -8.50 12.03
C VAL A 73 4.21 -8.58 12.97
N ASP A 74 3.11 -7.90 12.68
CA ASP A 74 1.84 -7.97 13.43
C ASP A 74 1.27 -9.40 13.43
N ALA A 75 1.41 -10.13 12.31
CA ALA A 75 1.08 -11.54 12.21
C ALA A 75 2.03 -12.46 13.02
N GLY A 76 3.05 -11.92 13.70
CA GLY A 76 4.05 -12.68 14.45
C GLY A 76 5.06 -13.41 13.55
N VAL A 77 5.15 -13.05 12.27
CA VAL A 77 6.05 -13.68 11.30
C VAL A 77 7.32 -12.85 11.17
N ASN A 78 8.48 -13.52 11.18
CA ASN A 78 9.73 -12.84 10.85
C ASN A 78 9.86 -12.73 9.32
N PRO A 79 9.92 -11.52 8.73
CA PRO A 79 9.99 -11.35 7.27
C PRO A 79 11.14 -12.09 6.61
N SER A 80 12.26 -12.31 7.33
CA SER A 80 13.41 -13.06 6.79
C SER A 80 13.11 -14.54 6.55
N THR A 81 12.18 -15.13 7.31
CA THR A 81 11.83 -16.57 7.23
C THR A 81 10.92 -16.91 6.05
N ILE A 82 10.24 -15.91 5.48
CA ILE A 82 9.32 -16.07 4.34
C ILE A 82 9.93 -15.57 3.02
N ARG A 83 11.21 -15.19 3.01
CA ARG A 83 11.93 -14.87 1.77
C ARG A 83 12.05 -16.11 0.90
N GLY A 84 11.76 -15.97 -0.39
CA GLY A 84 11.76 -17.08 -1.35
C GLY A 84 10.54 -18.00 -1.24
N SER A 85 9.58 -17.68 -0.37
CA SER A 85 8.34 -18.44 -0.25
C SER A 85 7.38 -18.14 -1.41
N ARG A 86 6.44 -19.06 -1.65
CA ARG A 86 5.33 -18.88 -2.57
C ARG A 86 4.27 -17.94 -1.99
N THR A 87 4.68 -16.84 -1.38
CA THR A 87 3.76 -15.78 -0.92
C THR A 87 3.27 -15.00 -2.14
N GLY A 88 1.96 -14.86 -2.29
CA GLY A 88 1.36 -13.99 -3.31
C GLY A 88 1.23 -12.54 -2.82
N VAL A 89 1.15 -11.59 -3.75
CA VAL A 89 0.94 -10.17 -3.47
C VAL A 89 -0.18 -9.65 -4.37
N PHE A 90 -1.27 -9.18 -3.77
CA PHE A 90 -2.46 -8.72 -4.47
C PHE A 90 -2.81 -7.32 -3.99
N VAL A 91 -2.69 -6.32 -4.85
CA VAL A 91 -2.93 -4.92 -4.48
C VAL A 91 -4.08 -4.34 -5.29
N GLY A 92 -5.10 -3.83 -4.64
CA GLY A 92 -6.16 -3.04 -5.25
C GLY A 92 -5.75 -1.58 -5.38
N ALA A 93 -5.50 -1.10 -6.60
CA ALA A 93 -5.10 0.30 -6.83
C ALA A 93 -5.63 0.78 -8.18
N SER A 94 -6.25 1.96 -8.22
CA SER A 94 -6.84 2.55 -9.44
C SER A 94 -5.92 3.55 -10.14
N GLU A 95 -5.32 4.45 -9.39
CA GLU A 95 -4.50 5.56 -9.89
C GLU A 95 -3.12 5.60 -9.22
N SER A 96 -2.18 6.24 -9.90
CA SER A 96 -0.82 6.45 -9.41
C SER A 96 -0.44 7.91 -9.62
N ASP A 97 0.03 8.54 -8.56
CA ASP A 97 0.59 9.89 -8.53
C ASP A 97 2.11 9.89 -8.71
N GLY A 98 2.74 8.71 -8.79
CA GLY A 98 4.17 8.55 -9.04
C GLY A 98 4.60 8.89 -10.48
N TYR A 99 5.89 9.15 -10.66
CA TYR A 99 6.48 9.50 -11.96
C TYR A 99 7.43 8.43 -12.47
N GLY A 100 7.48 8.27 -13.80
CA GLY A 100 8.35 7.32 -14.47
C GLY A 100 7.94 5.85 -14.29
N LEU A 101 8.60 4.95 -15.02
CA LEU A 101 8.18 3.55 -15.11
C LEU A 101 8.21 2.80 -13.77
N LEU A 102 9.23 3.03 -12.95
CA LEU A 102 9.40 2.33 -11.66
C LEU A 102 8.65 3.00 -10.50
N GLY A 103 8.34 4.30 -10.65
CA GLY A 103 7.71 5.10 -9.60
C GLY A 103 6.21 5.22 -9.76
N GLY A 104 5.69 5.17 -10.99
CA GLY A 104 4.27 5.43 -11.30
C GLY A 104 3.54 4.36 -12.11
N CYS A 105 4.20 3.26 -12.49
CA CYS A 105 3.49 2.14 -13.11
C CYS A 105 2.69 1.38 -12.04
N ARG A 106 1.38 1.20 -12.25
CA ARG A 106 0.49 0.53 -11.30
C ARG A 106 0.97 -0.87 -10.91
N ALA A 107 1.54 -1.64 -11.85
CA ALA A 107 2.09 -2.96 -11.56
C ALA A 107 3.21 -2.93 -10.50
N MET A 108 3.84 -1.77 -10.27
CA MET A 108 4.88 -1.62 -9.25
C MET A 108 4.31 -1.69 -7.83
N PHE A 109 3.02 -1.42 -7.59
CA PHE A 109 2.43 -1.55 -6.27
C PHE A 109 2.60 -2.97 -5.70
N SER A 110 2.23 -4.00 -6.47
CA SER A 110 2.47 -5.40 -6.07
C SER A 110 3.91 -5.85 -6.31
N ASN A 111 4.53 -5.45 -7.43
CA ASN A 111 5.84 -5.98 -7.82
C ASN A 111 6.98 -5.48 -6.93
N ARG A 112 6.91 -4.24 -6.41
CA ARG A 112 7.95 -3.73 -5.51
C ARG A 112 7.88 -4.36 -4.13
N ILE A 113 6.69 -4.72 -3.64
CA ILE A 113 6.55 -5.55 -2.43
C ILE A 113 7.21 -6.91 -2.69
N SER A 114 6.81 -7.61 -3.76
CA SER A 114 7.37 -8.91 -4.10
C SER A 114 8.90 -8.87 -4.19
N PHE A 115 9.45 -7.81 -4.80
CA PHE A 115 10.88 -7.57 -4.89
C PHE A 115 11.55 -7.33 -3.52
N ALA A 116 11.01 -6.42 -2.70
CA ALA A 116 11.60 -6.04 -1.42
C ALA A 116 11.65 -7.23 -0.45
N PHE A 117 10.56 -8.01 -0.39
CA PHE A 117 10.43 -9.14 0.52
C PHE A 117 10.85 -10.49 -0.09
N ASN A 118 11.25 -10.50 -1.38
CA ASN A 118 11.62 -11.70 -2.13
C ASN A 118 10.50 -12.76 -2.15
N PHE A 119 9.27 -12.34 -2.43
CA PHE A 119 8.15 -13.26 -2.62
C PHE A 119 8.12 -13.76 -4.06
N VAL A 120 7.94 -15.07 -4.23
CA VAL A 120 7.96 -15.74 -5.54
C VAL A 120 6.61 -16.30 -5.97
N GLY A 121 5.54 -16.00 -5.22
CA GLY A 121 4.17 -16.30 -5.63
C GLY A 121 3.62 -15.28 -6.64
N PRO A 122 2.32 -15.39 -6.99
CA PRO A 122 1.67 -14.45 -7.91
C PRO A 122 1.74 -13.00 -7.41
N SER A 123 2.04 -12.05 -8.28
CA SER A 123 2.11 -10.61 -7.96
C SER A 123 1.21 -9.83 -8.91
N CYS A 124 0.11 -9.29 -8.42
CA CYS A 124 -0.92 -8.64 -9.24
C CYS A 124 -1.42 -7.34 -8.62
N THR A 125 -1.56 -6.32 -9.46
CA THR A 125 -2.29 -5.10 -9.13
C THR A 125 -3.62 -5.13 -9.88
N LEU A 126 -4.72 -4.93 -9.18
CA LEU A 126 -6.09 -5.13 -9.67
C LEU A 126 -6.90 -3.82 -9.61
N ASP A 127 -7.83 -3.67 -10.56
CA ASP A 127 -8.79 -2.57 -10.60
C ASP A 127 -10.22 -3.09 -10.73
N SER A 128 -11.01 -2.84 -9.70
CA SER A 128 -12.46 -2.92 -9.78
C SER A 128 -13.09 -1.66 -9.17
N ALA A 129 -12.42 -0.50 -9.33
CA ALA A 129 -12.77 0.76 -8.70
C ALA A 129 -12.84 0.66 -7.16
N CYS A 130 -13.91 1.13 -6.52
CA CYS A 130 -14.02 1.20 -5.06
C CYS A 130 -13.96 -0.16 -4.35
N SER A 131 -14.16 -1.27 -5.06
CA SER A 131 -14.08 -2.62 -4.50
C SER A 131 -12.70 -3.27 -4.66
N SER A 132 -11.71 -2.57 -5.22
CA SER A 132 -10.43 -3.17 -5.65
C SER A 132 -9.71 -3.93 -4.53
N SER A 133 -9.58 -3.36 -3.33
CA SER A 133 -8.90 -4.03 -2.20
C SER A 133 -9.66 -5.26 -1.71
N LEU A 134 -10.99 -5.21 -1.69
CA LEU A 134 -11.82 -6.36 -1.32
C LEU A 134 -11.80 -7.45 -2.42
N PHE A 135 -11.73 -7.05 -3.68
CA PHE A 135 -11.56 -7.96 -4.80
C PHE A 135 -10.17 -8.60 -4.78
N ALA A 136 -9.12 -7.86 -4.44
CA ALA A 136 -7.78 -8.39 -4.21
C ALA A 136 -7.75 -9.43 -3.09
N LEU A 137 -8.46 -9.18 -1.98
CA LEU A 137 -8.64 -10.17 -0.91
C LEU A 137 -9.35 -11.43 -1.40
N HIS A 138 -10.46 -11.27 -2.11
CA HIS A 138 -11.20 -12.40 -2.69
C HIS A 138 -10.31 -13.23 -3.61
N TYR A 139 -9.57 -12.58 -4.50
CA TYR A 139 -8.66 -13.22 -5.44
C TYR A 139 -7.52 -13.95 -4.72
N ALA A 140 -6.90 -13.32 -3.71
CA ALA A 140 -5.87 -13.94 -2.89
C ALA A 140 -6.35 -15.24 -2.22
N ILE A 141 -7.56 -15.23 -1.64
CA ILE A 141 -8.17 -16.42 -1.02
C ILE A 141 -8.41 -17.52 -2.07
N ALA A 142 -8.88 -17.16 -3.27
CA ALA A 142 -9.08 -18.11 -4.35
C ALA A 142 -7.76 -18.74 -4.81
N THR A 143 -6.72 -17.92 -5.01
CA THR A 143 -5.37 -18.37 -5.41
C THR A 143 -4.73 -19.28 -4.35
N MET A 144 -4.87 -18.95 -3.06
CA MET A 144 -4.39 -19.82 -1.97
C MET A 144 -5.14 -21.16 -1.94
N ARG A 145 -6.47 -21.14 -2.12
CA ARG A 145 -7.29 -22.39 -2.16
C ARG A 145 -6.97 -23.27 -3.36
N ALA A 146 -6.56 -22.67 -4.48
CA ALA A 146 -6.07 -23.41 -5.65
C ALA A 146 -4.68 -24.03 -5.43
N GLY A 147 -4.01 -23.72 -4.30
CA GLY A 147 -2.68 -24.20 -3.97
C GLY A 147 -1.57 -23.50 -4.76
N GLU A 148 -1.82 -22.32 -5.32
CA GLU A 148 -0.85 -21.55 -6.10
C GLU A 148 0.10 -20.72 -5.21
N CYS A 149 -0.33 -20.35 -4.01
CA CYS A 149 0.47 -19.70 -2.97
C CYS A 149 0.13 -20.22 -1.56
N ASP A 150 1.10 -20.15 -0.64
CA ASP A 150 0.96 -20.66 0.73
C ASP A 150 0.51 -19.56 1.72
N SER A 151 0.77 -18.31 1.36
CA SER A 151 0.43 -17.08 2.09
C SER A 151 0.20 -15.95 1.09
N ALA A 152 -0.42 -14.86 1.53
CA ALA A 152 -0.67 -13.70 0.68
C ALA A 152 -0.56 -12.38 1.44
N ILE A 153 0.02 -11.38 0.80
CA ILE A 153 -0.14 -9.96 1.15
C ILE A 153 -1.29 -9.39 0.32
N VAL A 154 -2.19 -8.68 0.99
CA VAL A 154 -3.32 -8.00 0.35
C VAL A 154 -3.28 -6.53 0.73
N GLY A 155 -3.33 -5.65 -0.27
CA GLY A 155 -3.31 -4.19 -0.14
C GLY A 155 -4.43 -3.53 -0.92
#